data_AF-A0A8K1D5M4-F1
#
_entry.id   AF-A0A8K1D5M4-F1
#
_cell.length_a   1.000
_cell.length_b   1.000
_cell.length_c   1.000
_cell.angle_alpha   90.00
_cell.angle_beta   90.00
_cell.angle_gamma   90.00
#
_symmetry.space_group_name_H-M   'P 1'
#
loop_
_entity.id
_entity.type
_entity.pdbx_description
1 polymer ?
#
loop_
_entity_poly.entity_id
_entity_poly.type
_entity_poly.pdbx_seq_one_letter_code
_entity_poly.pdbx_strand_id
1 'polypeptide(L)'
;AWRSCPLRLFTVALLEDNSERLRRLLEAVARRRALPAQVHVVELHDGDVSAYTYERTLMMEQRSQMLRQLRRAQVMSLPFL
;
A
#
# COMPACT_ATOMS: atom_id res chain seq x y z
N ALA A 1 -12.51 25.84 2.75
CA ALA A 1 -13.59 24.84 2.70
C ALA A 1 -13.51 23.80 3.83
N TRP A 2 -12.36 23.20 4.14
CA TRP A 2 -12.29 22.00 5.00
C TRP A 2 -11.80 22.20 6.45
N ARG A 3 -11.72 23.45 6.95
CA ARG A 3 -11.12 23.77 8.25
C ARG A 3 -11.86 23.15 9.45
N SER A 4 -13.14 22.83 9.30
CA SER A 4 -13.99 22.22 10.34
C SER A 4 -14.27 20.73 10.10
N CYS A 5 -13.60 20.11 9.13
CA CYS A 5 -13.85 18.72 8.79
C CYS A 5 -13.00 17.81 9.69
N PRO A 6 -13.62 16.95 10.53
CA PRO A 6 -12.88 16.04 11.38
C PRO A 6 -12.15 15.00 10.52
N LEU A 7 -10.85 14.82 10.77
CA LEU A 7 -10.06 13.81 10.06
C LEU A 7 -10.24 12.45 10.72
N ARG A 8 -10.47 11.42 9.91
CA ARG A 8 -10.50 10.02 10.33
C ARG A 8 -9.51 9.24 9.48
N LEU A 9 -8.54 8.60 10.13
CA LEU A 9 -7.50 7.79 9.51
C LEU A 9 -7.90 6.32 9.65
N PHE A 10 -8.11 5.66 8.52
CA PHE A 10 -8.39 4.23 8.47
C PHE A 10 -7.16 3.49 7.93
N THR A 11 -6.80 2.40 8.59
CA THR A 11 -5.86 1.42 8.08
C THR A 11 -6.48 0.04 8.18
N VAL A 12 -6.11 -0.83 7.26
CA VAL A 12 -6.44 -2.25 7.33
C VAL A 12 -5.25 -2.99 7.92
N ALA A 13 -5.53 -3.93 8.81
CA ALA A 13 -4.59 -4.91 9.34
C ALA A 13 -5.11 -6.31 8.99
N LEU A 14 -4.21 -7.25 8.72
CA LEU A 14 -4.58 -8.66 8.60
C LEU A 14 -4.70 -9.28 10.00
N LEU A 15 -5.24 -10.49 10.09
CA LEU A 15 -5.50 -11.17 11.37
C LEU A 15 -4.22 -11.53 12.14
N GLU A 16 -3.12 -11.74 11.43
CA GLU A 16 -1.81 -12.01 11.99
C GLU A 16 -1.09 -10.75 12.52
N ASP A 17 -1.56 -9.55 12.13
CA ASP A 17 -0.96 -8.30 12.54
C ASP A 17 -1.35 -7.94 13.99
N ASN A 18 -0.44 -7.25 14.68
CA ASN A 18 -0.78 -6.63 15.96
C ASN A 18 -1.49 -5.28 15.75
N SER A 19 -2.80 -5.34 15.53
CA SER A 19 -3.67 -4.19 15.26
C SER A 19 -3.58 -3.10 16.34
N GLU A 20 -3.45 -3.47 17.62
CA GLU A 20 -3.27 -2.51 18.70
C GLU A 20 -1.94 -1.76 18.62
N ARG A 21 -0.84 -2.46 18.33
CA ARG A 21 0.48 -1.85 18.15
C ARG A 21 0.46 -0.90 16.96
N LEU A 22 -0.19 -1.29 15.86
CA LEU A 22 -0.38 -0.46 14.69
C LEU A 22 -1.16 0.82 15.03
N ARG A 23 -2.26 0.70 15.77
CA ARG A 23 -3.05 1.85 16.25
C ARG A 23 -2.19 2.82 17.05
N ARG A 24 -1.48 2.33 18.07
CA ARG A 24 -0.60 3.16 18.93
C ARG A 24 0.48 3.87 18.12
N LEU A 25 1.05 3.20 17.12
CA LEU A 25 2.08 3.77 16.25
C LEU A 25 1.50 4.87 15.35
N LEU A 26 0.34 4.65 14.76
CA LEU A 26 -0.34 5.63 13.91
C LEU A 26 -0.79 6.86 14.70
N GLU A 27 -1.30 6.68 15.92
CA GLU A 27 -1.60 7.79 16.82
C GLU A 27 -0.35 8.61 17.17
N ALA A 28 0.78 7.94 17.43
CA ALA A 28 2.05 8.62 17.69
C ALA A 28 2.55 9.41 16.46
N VAL A 29 2.41 8.85 15.25
CA VAL A 29 2.73 9.53 13.99
C VAL A 29 1.83 10.75 13.79
N ALA A 30 0.51 10.60 13.97
CA ALA A 30 -0.46 11.69 13.81
C ALA A 30 -0.16 12.84 14.80
N ARG A 31 0.09 12.51 16.07
CA ARG A 31 0.49 13.51 17.08
C ARG A 31 1.76 14.25 16.70
N ARG A 32 2.81 13.53 16.29
CA ARG A 32 4.09 14.14 15.88
C ARG A 32 3.94 15.09 14.68
N ARG A 33 2.95 14.84 13.82
CA ARG A 33 2.66 15.67 12.63
C ARG A 33 1.61 16.76 12.89
N ALA A 34 1.18 16.95 14.14
CA ALA A 34 0.10 17.87 14.51
C ALA A 34 -1.18 17.64 13.68
N LEU A 35 -1.47 16.37 13.39
CA LEU A 35 -2.64 15.95 12.63
C LEU A 35 -3.74 15.47 13.59
N PRO A 36 -4.78 16.27 13.86
CA PRO A 36 -5.86 15.89 14.76
C PRO A 36 -6.80 14.90 14.05
N ALA A 37 -6.45 13.62 14.12
CA ALA A 37 -7.16 12.53 13.45
C ALA A 37 -7.60 11.44 14.42
N GLN A 38 -8.82 10.93 14.24
CA GLN A 38 -9.26 9.69 14.88
C GLN A 38 -8.70 8.50 14.11
N VAL A 39 -7.99 7.59 14.77
CA VAL A 39 -7.33 6.44 14.14
C VAL A 39 -8.19 5.20 14.32
N HIS A 40 -8.48 4.54 13.20
CA HIS A 40 -9.22 3.29 13.14
C HIS A 40 -8.35 2.24 12.44
N VAL A 41 -8.07 1.16 13.15
CA VAL A 41 -7.48 -0.05 12.57
C VAL A 41 -8.61 -1.05 12.38
N VAL A 42 -8.83 -1.49 11.16
CA VAL A 42 -9.87 -2.45 10.80
C VAL A 42 -9.18 -3.76 10.46
N GLU A 43 -9.53 -4.82 11.18
CA GLU A 43 -9.07 -6.17 10.87
C GLU A 43 -9.94 -6.77 9.78
N LEU A 44 -9.30 -7.25 8.71
CA LEU A 44 -9.97 -7.91 7.59
C LEU A 44 -9.30 -9.25 7.32
N HIS A 45 -10.08 -10.25 6.90
CA HIS A 45 -9.50 -11.52 6.46
C HIS A 45 -8.81 -11.32 5.11
N ASP A 46 -7.83 -12.16 4.81
CA ASP A 46 -7.17 -12.18 3.49
C ASP A 46 -8.19 -12.25 2.34
N GLY A 47 -9.27 -13.02 2.51
CA GLY A 47 -10.36 -13.11 1.54
C GLY A 47 -11.06 -11.77 1.29
N ASP A 48 -11.23 -10.94 2.32
CA ASP A 48 -11.94 -9.66 2.26
C ASP A 48 -11.11 -8.57 1.55
N VAL A 49 -9.78 -8.72 1.52
CA VAL A 49 -8.85 -7.79 0.85
C VAL A 49 -8.25 -8.40 -0.42
N SER A 50 -8.57 -9.67 -0.70
CA SER A 50 -7.96 -10.49 -1.75
C SER A 50 -8.02 -9.85 -3.14
N ALA A 51 -9.12 -9.20 -3.51
CA ALA A 51 -9.21 -8.49 -4.78
C ALA A 51 -8.21 -7.32 -4.87
N TYR A 52 -8.02 -6.58 -3.79
CA TYR A 52 -7.13 -5.42 -3.71
C TYR A 52 -5.65 -5.80 -3.57
N THR A 53 -5.34 -7.00 -3.06
CA THR A 53 -3.99 -7.56 -3.01
C THR A 53 -3.65 -8.32 -4.29
N TYR A 54 -4.58 -9.10 -4.85
CA TYR A 54 -4.42 -9.83 -6.10
C TYR A 54 -4.18 -8.89 -7.28
N GLU A 55 -5.01 -7.86 -7.47
CA GLU A 55 -4.81 -6.88 -8.55
C GLU A 55 -3.45 -6.17 -8.44
N ARG A 56 -3.01 -5.81 -7.23
CA ARG A 56 -1.71 -5.15 -7.03
C ARG A 56 -0.53 -6.10 -7.35
N THR A 57 -0.59 -7.35 -6.89
CA THR A 57 0.44 -8.36 -7.21
C THR A 57 0.48 -8.66 -8.70
N LEU A 58 -0.67 -8.89 -9.33
CA LEU A 58 -0.76 -9.16 -10.77
C LEU A 58 -0.20 -8.00 -11.60
N MET A 59 -0.55 -6.76 -11.27
CA MET A 59 -0.06 -5.57 -11.98
C MET A 59 1.45 -5.35 -11.77
N MET A 60 1.98 -5.65 -10.58
CA MET A 60 3.43 -5.60 -10.31
C MET A 60 4.20 -6.68 -11.08
N GLU A 61 3.65 -7.88 -11.21
CA GLU A 61 4.23 -8.98 -11.98
C GLU A 61 4.21 -8.71 -13.48
N GLN A 62 3.08 -8.25 -14.02
CA GLN A 62 2.96 -7.85 -15.43
C GLN A 62 3.94 -6.71 -15.77
N ARG A 63 4.02 -5.68 -14.91
CA ARG A 63 4.98 -4.58 -15.07
C ARG A 63 6.42 -5.08 -15.07
N SER A 64 6.75 -6.02 -14.18
CA SER A 64 8.09 -6.61 -14.10
C SER A 64 8.43 -7.46 -15.33
N GLN A 65 7.46 -8.20 -15.86
CA GLN A 65 7.61 -8.99 -17.08
C GLN A 65 7.84 -8.10 -18.30
N MET A 66 7.07 -7.03 -18.44
CA MET A 66 7.23 -6.07 -19.53
C MET A 66 8.60 -5.38 -19.49
N LEU A 67 9.07 -4.97 -18.32
CA LEU A 67 10.42 -4.40 -18.16
C LEU A 67 11.53 -5.40 -18.54
N ARG A 68 11.38 -6.69 -18.21
CA ARG A 68 12.32 -7.74 -18.66
C ARG A 68 12.29 -7.89 -20.17
N GLN A 69 11.11 -7.85 -20.80
CA GLN A 69 10.97 -7.93 -22.26
C GLN A 69 11.62 -6.73 -22.95
N LEU A 70 11.40 -5.51 -22.45
CA LEU A 70 12.03 -4.30 -23.00
C LEU A 70 13.56 -4.33 -22.89
N ARG A 71 14.11 -4.79 -21.76
CA ARG A 71 15.57 -4.98 -21.62
C ARG A 71 16.11 -6.02 -22.60
N ARG A 72 15.40 -7.14 -22.79
CA ARG A 72 15.78 -8.17 -23.78
C ARG A 72 15.72 -7.62 -25.22
N ALA A 73 14.71 -6.83 -25.54
CA ALA A 73 14.59 -6.18 -26.85
C ALA A 73 15.70 -5.15 -27.10
N GLN A 74 16.09 -4.37 -26.08
CA GLN A 74 17.21 -3.43 -26.16
C GLN A 74 18.55 -4.14 -26.41
N VAL A 75 18.80 -5.28 -25.75
CA VAL A 75 20.00 -6.10 -25.97
C VAL A 75 20.03 -6.72 -27.37
N MET A 76 18.88 -7.10 -27.94
CA MET A 76 18.79 -7.59 -29.32
C MET A 76 18.95 -6.50 -30.39
N SER A 77 18.77 -5.22 -30.03
CA SER A 77 18.96 -4.08 -30.94
C SER A 77 20.40 -3.55 -31.04
N LEU A 78 21.36 -4.17 -30.32
CA LEU A 78 22.79 -3.93 -30.46
C LEU A 78 23.53 -5.16 -31.02
N PRO A 79 23.30 -5.60 -32.28
CA PRO A 79 24.10 -6.70 -32.82
C PRO A 79 25.49 -6.26 -33.32
N PHE A 80 25.82 -4.95 -33.37
CA PHE A 80 27.11 -4.49 -33.86
C PHE A 80 27.56 -3.20 -33.18
N LEU A 81 28.36 -3.35 -32.11
CA LEU A 81 29.49 -2.49 -31.78
C LEU A 81 30.52 -3.33 -31.02
#